data_AF-A0A851M0L6-F1
#
_entry.id   AF-A0A851M0L6-F1
#
_cell.length_a   1.000
_cell.length_b   1.000
_cell.length_c   1.000
_cell.angle_alpha   90.00
_cell.angle_beta   90.00
_cell.angle_gamma   90.00
#
_symmetry.space_group_name_H-M   'P 1'
#
loop_
_entity.id
_entity.type
_entity.pdbx_description
1 polymer ?
#
loop_
_entity_poly.entity_id
_entity_poly.type
_entity_poly.pdbx_seq_one_letter_code
_entity_poly.pdbx_strand_id
1 'polypeptide(L)'
;GIVLELLREAMVAKLGDTKGFLIDGYPRELREAEEFESKIGEPKLVFCLHCSAETMSSRLLMRNQSSQHSDNTETIKEGIESYYQVSKPVIAYYERKTQLCKVDAEGTQEDVFLEICKTIDSFLK
;
A
#
# COMPACT_ATOMS: atom_id res chain seq x y z
N GLY A 1 7.15 -16.55 -0.84
CA GLY A 1 6.17 -17.23 -1.71
C GLY A 1 6.33 -16.84 -3.17
N ILE A 2 5.51 -17.38 -4.08
CA ILE A 2 5.56 -17.12 -5.54
C ILE A 2 5.54 -15.61 -5.85
N VAL A 3 4.69 -14.84 -5.16
CA VAL A 3 4.59 -13.38 -5.34
C VAL A 3 5.94 -12.68 -5.10
N LEU A 4 6.63 -13.05 -4.02
CA LEU A 4 7.92 -12.45 -3.66
C LEU A 4 9.01 -12.80 -4.69
N GLU A 5 8.98 -14.00 -5.25
CA GLU A 5 9.92 -14.42 -6.28
C GLU A 5 9.70 -13.64 -7.59
N LEU A 6 8.45 -13.52 -8.03
CA LEU A 6 8.07 -12.71 -9.19
C LEU A 6 8.45 -11.23 -9.00
N LEU A 7 8.20 -10.68 -7.81
CA LEU A 7 8.57 -9.31 -7.46
C LEU A 7 10.09 -9.11 -7.52
N ARG A 8 10.86 -10.04 -6.95
CA ARG A 8 12.33 -10.01 -7.00
C ARG A 8 12.84 -10.06 -8.43
N GLU A 9 12.32 -10.97 -9.26
CA GLU A 9 12.72 -11.09 -10.67
C GLU A 9 12.44 -9.81 -11.46
N ALA A 10 11.25 -9.22 -11.29
CA ALA A 10 10.88 -7.96 -11.92
C ALA A 10 11.79 -6.80 -11.48
N MET A 11 12.14 -6.73 -10.19
CA MET A 11 13.06 -5.73 -9.67
C MET A 11 14.47 -5.90 -10.25
N VAL A 12 15.01 -7.13 -10.24
CA VAL A 12 16.34 -7.43 -10.79
C VAL A 12 16.43 -7.07 -12.28
N ALA A 13 15.40 -7.39 -13.05
CA ALA A 13 15.34 -7.08 -14.48
C ALA A 13 15.37 -5.57 -14.81
N LYS A 14 15.10 -4.71 -13.82
CA LYS A 14 15.10 -3.24 -13.97
C LYS A 14 16.26 -2.56 -13.25
N LEU A 15 17.14 -3.32 -12.57
CA LEU A 15 18.33 -2.75 -11.95
C LEU A 15 19.23 -2.11 -13.01
N GLY A 16 19.66 -0.88 -12.76
CA GLY A 16 20.49 -0.08 -13.68
C GLY A 16 19.71 0.82 -14.64
N ASP A 17 18.39 0.62 -14.81
CA ASP A 17 17.52 1.42 -15.69
C ASP A 17 16.30 2.00 -14.94
N THR A 18 16.44 2.20 -13.63
CA THR A 18 15.38 2.83 -12.82
C THR A 18 15.96 3.74 -11.74
N LYS A 19 15.16 4.73 -11.33
CA LYS A 19 15.46 5.60 -10.18
C LYS A 19 15.03 4.97 -8.85
N GLY A 20 14.19 3.95 -8.87
CA GLY A 20 13.66 3.30 -7.68
C GLY A 20 12.49 2.36 -8.00
N PHE A 21 11.87 1.82 -6.97
CA PHE A 21 10.73 0.92 -7.08
C PHE A 21 9.59 1.43 -6.21
N LEU A 22 8.40 1.53 -6.80
CA LEU A 22 7.14 1.69 -6.07
C LEU A 22 6.46 0.34 -6.07
N ILE A 23 6.25 -0.22 -4.89
CA ILE A 23 5.60 -1.52 -4.70
C ILE A 23 4.22 -1.23 -4.10
N ASP A 24 3.19 -1.54 -4.86
CA ASP A 24 1.79 -1.29 -4.48
C ASP A 24 1.14 -2.57 -3.93
N GLY A 25 0.45 -2.46 -2.81
CA GLY A 25 -0.33 -3.54 -2.20
C GLY A 25 0.48 -4.72 -1.64
N TYR A 26 1.79 -4.56 -1.41
CA TYR A 26 2.68 -5.54 -0.78
C TYR A 26 3.68 -4.85 0.16
N PRO A 27 3.97 -5.41 1.34
CA PRO A 27 3.39 -6.62 1.95
C PRO A 27 1.98 -6.39 2.50
N ARG A 28 1.16 -7.45 2.57
CA ARG A 28 -0.18 -7.44 3.18
C ARG A 28 -0.19 -8.01 4.59
N GLU A 29 0.76 -8.86 4.90
CA GLU A 29 0.92 -9.49 6.22
C GLU A 29 2.33 -9.30 6.77
N LEU A 30 2.48 -9.41 8.10
CA LEU A 30 3.76 -9.20 8.77
C LEU A 30 4.86 -10.16 8.27
N ARG A 31 4.52 -11.43 8.06
CA ARG A 31 5.46 -12.42 7.55
C ARG A 31 5.99 -12.06 6.16
N GLU A 32 5.15 -11.46 5.31
CA GLU A 32 5.57 -11.00 3.98
C GLU A 32 6.55 -9.84 4.08
N ALA A 33 6.35 -8.93 5.05
CA ALA A 33 7.31 -7.85 5.32
C ALA A 33 8.68 -8.42 5.70
N GLU A 34 8.72 -9.36 6.65
CA GLU A 34 9.97 -10.00 7.08
C GLU A 34 10.64 -10.78 5.94
N GLU A 35 9.87 -11.52 5.12
CA GLU A 35 10.40 -12.23 3.96
C GLU A 35 10.94 -11.27 2.88
N PHE A 36 10.25 -10.15 2.64
CA PHE A 36 10.68 -9.12 1.69
C PHE A 36 12.02 -8.53 2.08
N GLU A 37 12.17 -8.13 3.33
CA GLU A 37 13.40 -7.54 3.82
C GLU A 37 14.57 -8.53 3.81
N SER A 38 14.30 -9.78 4.18
CA SER A 38 15.30 -10.84 4.18
C SER A 38 15.84 -11.17 2.78
N LYS A 39 14.98 -11.13 1.75
CA LYS A 39 15.32 -11.62 0.40
C LYS A 39 15.55 -10.53 -0.64
N ILE A 40 15.01 -9.33 -0.43
CA ILE A 40 15.10 -8.20 -1.36
C ILE A 40 15.79 -7.03 -0.67
N GLY A 41 15.25 -6.57 0.46
CA GLY A 41 15.84 -5.48 1.25
C GLY A 41 14.80 -4.61 1.92
N GLU A 42 15.24 -3.74 2.81
CA GLU A 42 14.34 -2.88 3.59
C GLU A 42 13.78 -1.73 2.73
N PRO A 43 12.46 -1.46 2.78
CA PRO A 43 11.89 -0.30 2.11
C PRO A 43 12.38 0.97 2.80
N LYS A 44 12.80 1.96 2.00
CA LYS A 44 13.29 3.23 2.55
C LYS A 44 12.19 4.21 2.95
N LEU A 45 11.00 4.04 2.37
CA LEU A 45 9.83 4.88 2.59
C LEU A 45 8.57 4.03 2.43
N VAL A 46 7.65 4.14 3.37
CA VAL A 46 6.36 3.43 3.37
C VAL A 46 5.23 4.43 3.48
N PHE A 47 4.27 4.38 2.54
CA PHE A 47 3.07 5.19 2.59
C PHE A 47 1.89 4.42 3.17
N CYS A 48 1.26 4.98 4.18
CA CYS A 48 0.00 4.49 4.74
C CYS A 48 -1.10 5.48 4.37
N LEU A 49 -1.87 5.18 3.33
CA LEU A 49 -3.02 5.99 2.92
C LEU A 49 -4.16 5.74 3.91
N HIS A 50 -4.37 6.68 4.82
CA HIS A 50 -5.37 6.58 5.85
C HIS A 50 -6.71 7.09 5.34
N CYS A 51 -7.75 6.26 5.43
CA CYS A 51 -9.09 6.58 4.98
C CYS A 51 -10.08 5.86 5.89
N SER A 52 -11.22 6.47 6.16
CA SER A 52 -12.30 5.87 6.94
C SER A 52 -12.95 4.71 6.21
N ALA A 53 -13.52 3.78 6.98
CA ALA A 53 -14.34 2.70 6.43
C ALA A 53 -15.51 3.22 5.59
N GLU A 54 -16.08 4.38 5.95
CA GLU A 54 -17.17 5.03 5.22
C GLU A 54 -16.72 5.49 3.83
N THR A 55 -15.60 6.20 3.74
CA THR A 55 -15.07 6.69 2.46
C THR A 55 -14.58 5.54 1.59
N MET A 56 -13.91 4.52 2.16
CA MET A 56 -13.54 3.30 1.43
C MET A 56 -14.77 2.58 0.88
N SER A 57 -15.81 2.38 1.71
CA SER A 57 -17.05 1.71 1.29
C SER A 57 -17.73 2.47 0.15
N SER A 58 -17.86 3.79 0.29
CA SER A 58 -18.47 4.65 -0.72
C SER A 58 -17.73 4.58 -2.05
N ARG A 59 -16.39 4.66 -2.03
CA ARG A 59 -15.56 4.56 -3.24
C ARG A 59 -15.61 3.17 -3.89
N LEU A 60 -15.63 2.09 -3.09
CA LEU A 60 -15.75 0.72 -3.59
C LEU A 60 -17.13 0.46 -4.23
N LEU A 61 -18.21 0.95 -3.61
CA LEU A 61 -19.56 0.86 -4.18
C LEU A 61 -19.66 1.59 -5.53
N MET A 62 -19.09 2.80 -5.63
CA MET A 62 -19.06 3.55 -6.89
C MET A 62 -18.24 2.84 -7.97
N ARG A 63 -17.11 2.23 -7.60
CA ARG A 63 -16.31 1.40 -8.52
C ARG A 63 -17.10 0.19 -9.00
N ASN A 64 -17.83 -0.47 -8.11
CA ASN A 64 -18.60 -1.65 -8.45
C ASN A 64 -19.75 -1.34 -9.40
N GLN A 65 -20.42 -0.19 -9.28
CA GLN A 65 -21.45 0.26 -10.24
C GLN A 65 -20.92 0.40 -11.68
N SER A 66 -19.62 0.72 -11.83
CA SER A 66 -18.97 0.83 -13.14
C SER A 66 -18.43 -0.50 -13.69
N SER A 67 -18.58 -1.60 -12.93
CA SER A 67 -18.09 -2.94 -13.27
C SER A 67 -19.23 -3.98 -13.22
N GLN A 68 -19.11 -5.09 -13.94
CA GLN A 68 -20.10 -6.19 -13.88
C GLN A 68 -19.99 -7.02 -12.58
N HIS A 69 -19.36 -6.49 -11.52
CA HIS A 69 -19.14 -7.18 -10.25
C HIS A 69 -20.07 -6.64 -9.18
N SER A 70 -20.97 -7.51 -8.72
CA SER A 70 -21.94 -7.23 -7.67
C SER A 70 -21.35 -7.58 -6.30
N ASP A 71 -20.23 -6.99 -5.88
CA ASP A 71 -19.93 -7.10 -4.45
C ASP A 71 -21.02 -6.31 -3.71
N ASN A 72 -21.72 -7.01 -2.84
CA ASN A 72 -22.73 -6.40 -2.00
C ASN A 72 -22.04 -5.65 -0.85
N THR A 73 -22.78 -4.75 -0.20
CA THR A 73 -22.27 -3.91 0.90
C THR A 73 -21.65 -4.73 2.03
N GLU A 74 -22.13 -5.95 2.27
CA GLU A 74 -21.63 -6.85 3.30
C GLU A 74 -20.21 -7.33 2.98
N THR A 75 -19.96 -7.83 1.76
CA THR A 75 -18.61 -8.26 1.33
C THR A 75 -17.60 -7.11 1.36
N ILE A 76 -18.02 -5.89 1.00
CA ILE A 76 -17.14 -4.70 1.09
C ILE A 76 -16.75 -4.43 2.55
N LYS A 77 -17.71 -4.49 3.46
CA LYS A 77 -17.47 -4.25 4.89
C LYS A 77 -16.55 -5.31 5.49
N GLU A 78 -16.79 -6.58 5.19
CA GLU A 78 -15.93 -7.69 5.62
C GLU A 78 -14.50 -7.56 5.06
N GLY A 79 -14.37 -7.14 3.79
CA GLY A 79 -13.08 -6.88 3.15
C GLY A 79 -12.30 -5.75 3.83
N ILE A 80 -12.97 -4.65 4.18
CA ILE A 80 -12.37 -3.52 4.89
C ILE A 80 -11.91 -3.94 6.30
N GLU A 81 -12.75 -4.68 7.04
CA GLU A 81 -12.39 -5.17 8.38
C GLU A 81 -11.17 -6.10 8.30
N SER A 82 -11.20 -7.07 7.38
CA SER A 82 -10.08 -7.99 7.14
C SER A 82 -8.79 -7.22 6.82
N TYR A 83 -8.87 -6.21 5.94
CA TYR A 83 -7.74 -5.35 5.61
C TYR A 83 -7.14 -4.66 6.84
N TYR A 84 -7.97 -4.11 7.74
CA TYR A 84 -7.45 -3.48 8.96
C TYR A 84 -6.75 -4.47 9.89
N GLN A 85 -7.32 -5.67 10.05
CA GLN A 85 -6.75 -6.69 10.93
C GLN A 85 -5.35 -7.12 10.46
N VAL A 86 -5.16 -7.31 9.15
CA VAL A 86 -3.86 -7.72 8.59
C VAL A 86 -2.87 -6.56 8.45
N SER A 87 -3.35 -5.35 8.14
CA SER A 87 -2.47 -4.19 7.90
C SER A 87 -1.94 -3.57 9.18
N LYS A 88 -2.69 -3.62 10.29
CA LYS A 88 -2.28 -3.04 11.57
C LYS A 88 -0.90 -3.53 12.06
N PRO A 89 -0.60 -4.84 12.09
CA PRO A 89 0.74 -5.30 12.48
C PRO A 89 1.84 -4.90 11.49
N VAL A 90 1.54 -4.80 10.18
CA VAL A 90 2.50 -4.33 9.16
C VAL A 90 2.84 -2.84 9.37
N ILE A 91 1.82 -2.00 9.60
CA ILE A 91 2.01 -0.57 9.90
C ILE A 91 2.86 -0.43 11.17
N ALA A 92 2.50 -1.12 12.25
CA ALA A 92 3.24 -1.05 13.51
C ALA A 92 4.69 -1.56 13.38
N TYR A 93 4.94 -2.51 12.49
CA TYR A 93 6.28 -3.00 12.19
C TYR A 93 7.13 -1.91 11.53
N TYR A 94 6.61 -1.29 10.47
CA TYR A 94 7.34 -0.25 9.73
C TYR A 94 7.45 1.08 10.49
N GLU A 95 6.48 1.44 11.32
CA GLU A 95 6.57 2.63 12.21
C GLU A 95 7.82 2.63 13.09
N ARG A 96 8.33 1.44 13.46
CA ARG A 96 9.52 1.30 14.32
C ARG A 96 10.82 1.14 13.53
N LYS A 97 10.73 0.92 12.21
CA LYS A 97 11.85 0.39 11.42
C LYS A 97 12.27 1.29 10.26
N THR A 98 11.33 1.94 9.61
CA THR A 98 11.59 2.79 8.43
C THR A 98 10.80 4.09 8.51
N GLN A 99 11.02 4.99 7.56
CA GLN A 99 10.22 6.18 7.42
C GLN A 99 8.83 5.79 6.93
N LEU A 100 7.86 5.73 7.85
CA LEU A 100 6.45 5.55 7.54
C LEU A 100 5.73 6.90 7.53
N CYS A 101 5.08 7.20 6.40
CA CYS A 101 4.31 8.42 6.20
C CYS A 101 2.83 8.08 6.12
N LYS A 102 2.05 8.55 7.09
CA LYS A 102 0.59 8.49 7.07
C LYS A 102 0.08 9.67 6.26
N VAL A 103 -0.64 9.39 5.19
CA VAL A 103 -1.23 10.38 4.28
C VAL A 103 -2.73 10.33 4.46
N ASP A 104 -3.37 11.48 4.65
CA ASP A 104 -4.82 11.57 4.72
C ASP A 104 -5.42 11.37 3.32
N ALA A 105 -6.12 10.27 3.12
CA ALA A 105 -6.72 9.89 1.86
C ALA A 105 -8.23 10.18 1.79
N GLU A 106 -8.79 10.95 2.73
CA GLU A 106 -10.19 11.40 2.71
C GLU A 106 -10.44 12.45 1.61
N GLY A 107 -9.44 13.29 1.33
CA GLY A 107 -9.52 14.41 0.39
C GLY A 107 -9.61 14.01 -1.09
N THR A 108 -9.37 15.00 -1.96
CA THR A 108 -9.37 14.79 -3.41
C THR A 108 -8.14 14.02 -3.87
N GLN A 109 -8.20 13.42 -5.06
CA GLN A 109 -7.06 12.72 -5.63
C GLN A 109 -5.85 13.66 -5.80
N GLU A 110 -6.11 14.91 -6.19
CA GLU A 110 -5.12 15.95 -6.38
C GLU A 110 -4.42 16.30 -5.06
N ASP A 111 -5.17 16.49 -3.97
CA ASP A 111 -4.60 16.81 -2.66
C ASP A 111 -3.70 15.69 -2.15
N VAL A 112 -4.19 14.44 -2.23
CA VAL A 112 -3.44 13.24 -1.82
C VAL A 112 -2.17 13.08 -2.66
N PHE A 113 -2.26 13.29 -3.98
CA PHE A 113 -1.12 13.22 -4.88
C PHE A 113 -0.05 14.25 -4.53
N LEU A 114 -0.45 15.50 -4.28
CA LEU A 114 0.47 16.57 -3.90
C LEU A 114 1.17 16.28 -2.57
N GLU A 115 0.46 15.71 -1.58
CA GLU A 115 1.05 15.32 -0.30
C GLU A 115 2.10 14.21 -0.46
N ILE A 116 1.81 13.19 -1.28
CA ILE A 116 2.75 12.11 -1.60
C ILE A 116 3.97 12.67 -2.32
N CYS A 117 3.79 13.48 -3.36
CA CYS A 117 4.88 14.12 -4.09
C CYS A 117 5.79 14.93 -3.17
N LYS A 118 5.20 15.77 -2.31
CA LYS A 118 5.95 16.56 -1.32
C LYS A 118 6.78 15.67 -0.39
N THR A 119 6.24 14.53 0.02
CA THR A 119 6.93 13.57 0.89
C THR A 119 8.11 12.92 0.15
N ILE A 120 7.89 12.45 -1.08
CA ILE A 120 8.95 11.86 -1.92
C ILE A 120 10.05 12.89 -2.21
N ASP A 121 9.69 14.11 -2.58
CA ASP A 121 10.65 15.19 -2.85
C ASP A 121 11.46 15.56 -1.62
N SER A 122 10.87 15.48 -0.42
CA SER A 122 11.60 15.69 0.83
C SER A 122 12.53 14.52 1.16
N PHE A 123 12.15 13.31 0.79
CA PHE A 123 12.91 12.09 1.05
C PHE A 123 14.09 11.91 0.09
N LEU A 124 13.95 12.33 -1.17
CA LEU A 124 14.98 12.20 -2.21
C LEU A 124 16.04 13.30 -2.20
N LYS A 125 15.88 14.33 -1.36
CA LYS A 125 16.89 15.38 -1.14
C LYS A 125 18.03 14.86 -0.29
#